data_AF-A0A4T9T634-F1
#
_entry.id   AF-A0A4T9T634-F1
#
_cell.length_a   1.000
_cell.length_b   1.000
_cell.length_c   1.000
_cell.angle_alpha   90.00
_cell.angle_beta   90.00
_cell.angle_gamma   90.00
#
_symmetry.space_group_name_H-M   'P 1'
#
loop_
_entity.id
_entity.type
_entity.pdbx_description
1 polymer ?
#
loop_
_entity_poly.entity_id
_entity_poly.type
_entity_poly.pdbx_seq_one_letter_code
_entity_poly.pdbx_strand_id
1 'polypeptide(L)'
;MVLPQGAASKSRGVSPGIPLRQPGISRIPHDAIEYALSQDAAAYRDISPKDYRLFQLADYICGIELTATKYDRNTATRTDQAFFGGSSSFKKNHLKKIRKKLLG
;
A
#
# COMPACT_ATOMS: atom_id res chain seq x y z
N MET A 1 -27.51 -8.68 -68.90
CA MET A 1 -27.34 -7.31 -68.37
C MET A 1 -27.52 -7.41 -66.87
N VAL A 2 -26.54 -7.24 -65.98
CA VAL A 2 -25.33 -6.41 -65.95
C VAL A 2 -24.32 -7.07 -64.98
N LEU A 3 -23.03 -6.94 -65.27
CA LEU A 3 -21.88 -7.29 -64.42
C LEU A 3 -21.30 -5.99 -63.79
N PRO A 4 -20.38 -6.10 -62.83
CA PRO A 4 -20.47 -5.65 -61.44
C PRO A 4 -20.06 -4.18 -61.22
N GLN A 5 -20.35 -3.63 -60.03
CA GLN A 5 -19.62 -2.47 -59.51
C GLN A 5 -18.99 -2.82 -58.17
N GLY A 6 -17.68 -2.58 -58.07
CA GLY A 6 -16.84 -3.00 -56.96
C GLY A 6 -16.70 -1.96 -55.83
N ALA A 7 -16.06 -2.47 -54.77
CA ALA A 7 -15.21 -1.82 -53.79
C ALA A 7 -15.80 -0.73 -52.87
N ALA A 8 -15.89 -1.03 -51.57
CA ALA A 8 -14.89 -0.62 -50.58
C ALA A 8 -15.50 -0.59 -49.17
N SER A 9 -15.15 -1.57 -48.35
CA SER A 9 -15.35 -1.56 -46.90
C SER A 9 -14.54 -0.44 -46.25
N LYS A 10 -15.16 0.40 -45.41
CA LYS A 10 -14.43 1.19 -44.42
C LYS A 10 -15.26 1.44 -43.16
N SER A 11 -15.23 0.48 -42.25
CA SER A 11 -15.54 0.68 -40.83
C SER A 11 -14.57 1.69 -40.24
N ARG A 12 -15.01 2.94 -40.07
CA ARG A 12 -14.27 3.93 -39.26
C ARG A 12 -14.83 3.87 -37.84
N GLY A 13 -14.05 3.28 -36.94
CA GLY A 13 -14.28 3.39 -35.51
C GLY A 13 -14.23 4.86 -35.10
N VAL A 14 -15.28 5.32 -34.42
CA VAL A 14 -15.29 6.61 -33.75
C VAL A 14 -14.62 6.39 -32.40
N SER A 15 -13.33 6.75 -32.30
CA SER A 15 -12.70 6.96 -30.99
C SER A 15 -13.44 8.12 -30.31
N PRO A 16 -13.87 7.99 -29.04
CA PRO A 16 -14.44 9.13 -28.32
C PRO A 16 -13.36 10.21 -28.22
N GLY A 17 -13.58 11.33 -28.90
CA GLY A 17 -12.72 12.50 -28.79
C GLY A 17 -12.81 13.03 -27.37
N ILE A 18 -11.71 12.93 -26.63
CA ILE A 18 -11.56 13.64 -25.35
C ILE A 18 -11.58 15.13 -25.69
N PRO A 19 -12.51 15.94 -25.16
CA PRO A 19 -12.50 17.38 -25.40
C PRO A 19 -11.27 17.98 -24.74
N LEU A 20 -10.32 18.48 -25.53
CA LEU A 20 -9.11 19.12 -25.03
C LEU A 20 -9.43 20.54 -24.51
N ARG A 21 -10.11 20.63 -23.36
CA ARG A 21 -10.18 21.86 -22.56
C ARG A 21 -8.79 22.05 -21.95
N GLN A 22 -8.05 23.10 -22.28
CA GLN A 22 -6.70 23.31 -21.74
C GLN A 22 -6.73 23.38 -20.20
N PRO A 23 -6.24 22.34 -19.49
CA PRO A 23 -6.13 22.39 -18.05
C PRO A 23 -4.91 23.24 -17.70
N GLY A 24 -4.97 24.02 -16.62
CA GLY A 24 -3.78 24.67 -16.09
C GLY A 24 -2.67 23.64 -15.86
N ILE A 25 -1.40 24.04 -15.99
CA ILE A 25 -0.22 23.15 -15.90
C ILE A 25 -0.21 22.33 -14.60
N SER A 26 -0.86 22.81 -13.53
CA SER A 26 -1.04 22.07 -12.28
C SER A 26 -2.03 20.91 -12.38
N ARG A 27 -3.07 21.00 -13.22
CA ARG A 27 -4.15 20.01 -13.31
C ARG A 27 -3.72 18.75 -14.05
N ILE A 28 -2.88 18.87 -15.07
CA ILE A 28 -2.34 17.74 -15.84
C ILE A 28 -1.67 16.68 -14.93
N PRO A 29 -0.70 17.02 -14.06
CA PRO A 29 -0.10 16.04 -13.17
C PRO A 29 -1.08 15.54 -12.10
N HIS A 30 -1.99 16.39 -11.61
CA HIS A 30 -3.01 15.94 -10.66
C HIS A 30 -3.95 14.90 -11.29
N ASP A 31 -4.47 15.14 -12.48
CA ASP A 31 -5.36 14.23 -13.20
C ASP A 31 -4.63 12.95 -13.61
N ALA A 32 -3.35 13.03 -13.97
CA ALA A 32 -2.53 11.86 -14.27
C ALA A 32 -2.28 10.99 -13.03
N ILE A 33 -2.05 11.61 -11.86
CA ILE A 33 -1.92 10.90 -10.58
C ILE A 33 -3.27 10.28 -10.18
N GLU A 34 -4.37 11.02 -10.27
CA GLU A 34 -5.71 10.48 -10.00
C GLU A 34 -6.06 9.32 -10.94
N TYR A 35 -5.68 9.40 -12.22
CA TYR A 35 -5.90 8.32 -13.18
C TYR A 35 -5.02 7.10 -12.89
N ALA A 36 -3.71 7.30 -12.63
CA ALA A 36 -2.80 6.21 -12.28
C ALA A 36 -3.24 5.54 -10.97
N LEU A 37 -3.62 6.34 -9.97
CA LEU A 37 -4.22 5.85 -8.74
C LEU A 37 -5.54 5.15 -9.06
N SER A 38 -6.45 5.69 -9.86
CA SER A 38 -7.71 5.01 -10.22
C SER A 38 -7.49 3.64 -10.89
N GLN A 39 -6.41 3.49 -11.67
CA GLN A 39 -6.08 2.24 -12.35
C GLN A 39 -5.38 1.23 -11.42
N ASP A 40 -4.69 1.71 -10.38
CA ASP A 40 -3.93 0.88 -9.44
C ASP A 40 -4.58 0.80 -8.03
N ALA A 41 -5.63 1.60 -7.77
CA ALA A 41 -6.22 1.90 -6.45
C ALA A 41 -6.84 0.67 -5.80
N ALA A 42 -7.16 -0.33 -6.60
CA ALA A 42 -7.50 -1.63 -6.10
C ALA A 42 -7.30 -2.63 -7.24
N ALA A 43 -6.05 -3.00 -7.50
CA ALA A 43 -5.83 -4.42 -7.63
C ALA A 43 -6.22 -5.05 -6.28
N TYR A 44 -7.52 -5.28 -6.07
CA TYR A 44 -8.05 -6.07 -4.97
C TYR A 44 -7.52 -7.47 -5.20
N ARG A 45 -6.29 -7.70 -4.78
CA ARG A 45 -5.77 -9.03 -4.64
C ARG A 45 -6.52 -9.59 -3.44
N ASP A 46 -7.21 -10.70 -3.66
CA ASP A 46 -7.82 -11.50 -2.61
C ASP A 46 -6.69 -12.11 -1.77
N ILE A 47 -6.10 -11.28 -0.90
CA ILE A 47 -5.03 -11.68 -0.01
C ILE A 47 -5.65 -11.87 1.35
N SER A 48 -5.60 -13.11 1.82
CA SER A 48 -6.07 -13.42 3.15
C SER A 48 -5.12 -12.78 4.17
N PRO A 49 -5.60 -12.32 5.34
CA PRO A 49 -4.72 -11.91 6.44
C PRO A 49 -3.66 -12.95 6.81
N LYS A 50 -3.89 -14.22 6.45
CA LYS A 50 -2.93 -15.32 6.61
C LYS A 50 -1.66 -15.13 5.79
N ASP A 51 -1.76 -14.55 4.60
CA ASP A 51 -0.65 -14.42 3.65
C ASP A 51 0.36 -13.36 4.10
N TYR A 52 -0.07 -12.42 4.96
CA TYR A 52 0.79 -11.41 5.56
C TYR A 52 1.25 -11.72 6.97
N ARG A 53 0.87 -12.87 7.54
CA ARG A 53 1.14 -13.19 8.94
C ARG A 53 2.63 -13.15 9.27
N LEU A 54 3.49 -13.61 8.36
CA LEU A 54 4.93 -13.56 8.57
C LEU A 54 5.46 -12.12 8.61
N PHE A 55 5.00 -11.27 7.68
CA PHE A 55 5.37 -9.85 7.65
C PHE A 55 4.87 -9.12 8.90
N GLN A 56 3.63 -9.37 9.31
CA GLN A 56 3.07 -8.80 10.55
C GLN A 56 3.87 -9.23 11.79
N LEU A 57 4.30 -10.49 11.85
CA LEU A 57 5.15 -10.98 12.93
C LEU A 57 6.53 -10.31 12.89
N ALA A 58 7.12 -10.15 11.70
CA ALA A 58 8.39 -9.46 11.54
C ALA A 58 8.28 -8.00 12.00
N ASP A 59 7.25 -7.27 11.54
CA ASP A 59 6.97 -5.89 11.95
C ASP A 59 6.75 -5.77 13.46
N TYR A 60 6.03 -6.73 14.05
CA TYR A 60 5.82 -6.77 15.49
C TYR A 60 7.12 -6.96 16.28
N ILE A 61 7.99 -7.88 15.83
CA ILE A 61 9.31 -8.11 16.46
C ILE A 61 10.20 -6.86 16.31
N CYS A 62 10.25 -6.27 15.12
CA CYS A 62 10.97 -5.02 14.86
C CYS A 62 10.46 -3.89 15.76
N GLY A 63 9.14 -3.77 15.93
CA GLY A 63 8.52 -2.80 16.83
C GLY A 63 8.94 -2.99 18.29
N ILE A 64 8.98 -4.23 18.77
CA ILE A 64 9.46 -4.54 20.13
C ILE A 64 10.91 -4.11 20.32
N GLU A 65 11.84 -4.50 19.43
CA GLU A 65 13.26 -4.15 19.60
C GLU A 65 13.50 -2.63 19.47
N LEU A 66 12.73 -1.95 18.60
CA LEU A 66 12.75 -0.49 18.52
C LEU A 66 12.28 0.14 19.83
N THR A 67 11.14 -0.29 20.37
CA THR A 67 10.62 0.22 21.64
C THR A 67 11.54 -0.10 22.81
N ALA A 68 12.24 -1.25 22.79
CA ALA A 68 13.27 -1.56 23.77
C ALA A 68 14.41 -0.53 23.75
N THR A 69 14.89 -0.18 22.55
CA THR A 69 15.92 0.84 22.35
C THR A 69 15.44 2.22 22.83
N LYS A 70 14.18 2.58 22.55
CA LYS A 70 13.60 3.85 23.04
C LYS A 70 13.51 3.89 24.57
N TYR A 71 13.10 2.80 25.20
CA TYR A 71 13.04 2.73 26.66
C TYR A 71 14.42 2.81 27.31
N ASP A 72 15.44 2.22 26.70
CA ASP A 72 16.83 2.30 27.17
C ASP A 72 17.37 3.74 27.09
N ARG A 73 17.05 4.44 26.00
CA ARG A 73 17.44 5.84 25.78
C ARG A 73 16.54 6.87 26.47
N ASN A 74 15.51 6.44 27.21
CA ASN A 74 14.46 7.30 27.76
C ASN A 74 13.76 8.19 26.71
N THR A 75 13.70 7.75 25.46
CA THR A 75 13.02 8.43 24.33
C THR A 75 11.68 7.78 23.98
N ALA A 76 11.06 7.05 24.92
CA ALA A 76 9.78 6.39 24.70
C ALA A 76 8.66 7.42 24.61
N THR A 77 7.81 7.27 23.59
CA THR A 77 6.66 8.18 23.37
C THR A 77 5.44 7.73 24.15
N ARG A 78 4.41 8.58 24.22
CA ARG A 78 3.11 8.22 24.80
C ARG A 78 2.48 7.01 24.09
N THR A 79 2.70 6.88 22.78
CA THR A 79 2.21 5.75 21.99
C THR A 79 2.92 4.46 22.36
N ASP A 80 4.25 4.50 22.57
CA ASP A 80 5.02 3.33 23.02
C ASP A 80 4.50 2.84 24.38
N GLN A 81 4.18 3.75 25.30
CA GLN A 81 3.62 3.40 26.62
C GLN A 81 2.18 2.90 26.55
N ALA A 82 1.34 3.49 25.69
CA ALA A 82 -0.04 3.04 25.51
C ALA A 82 -0.11 1.63 24.91
N PHE A 83 0.80 1.32 23.98
CA PHE A 83 0.80 0.03 23.29
C PHE A 83 1.49 -1.08 24.10
N PHE A 84 2.65 -0.77 24.70
CA PHE A 84 3.50 -1.78 25.36
C PHE A 84 3.49 -1.70 26.89
N GLY A 85 2.79 -0.73 27.47
CA GLY A 85 2.86 -0.41 28.90
C GLY A 85 4.22 0.19 29.28
N GLY A 86 4.43 0.41 30.58
CA GLY A 86 5.70 0.96 31.09
C GLY A 86 6.90 0.04 30.85
N SER A 87 8.12 0.60 30.91
CA SER A 87 9.38 -0.11 30.64
C SER A 87 9.51 -1.46 31.38
N SER A 88 9.13 -1.51 32.65
CA SER A 88 9.20 -2.72 33.48
C SER A 88 8.21 -3.81 33.05
N SER A 89 6.96 -3.45 32.70
CA SER A 89 5.97 -4.40 32.18
C SER A 89 6.33 -4.85 30.77
N PHE A 90 6.80 -3.92 29.93
CA PHE A 90 7.26 -4.19 28.58
C PHE A 90 8.36 -5.27 28.55
N LYS A 91 9.41 -5.10 29.37
CA LYS A 91 10.53 -6.05 29.46
C LYS A 91 10.07 -7.46 29.84
N LYS A 92 9.14 -7.58 30.80
CA LYS A 92 8.63 -8.87 31.30
C LYS A 92 7.66 -9.54 30.32
N ASN A 93 6.73 -8.77 29.76
CA ASN A 93 5.59 -9.29 29.01
C ASN A 93 5.88 -9.50 27.53
N HIS A 94 6.75 -8.66 26.95
CA HIS A 94 7.04 -8.66 25.51
C HIS A 94 8.48 -9.10 25.25
N LEU A 95 9.46 -8.32 25.70
CA LEU A 95 10.87 -8.51 25.32
C LEU A 95 11.42 -9.88 25.72
N LYS A 96 11.22 -10.30 26.99
CA LYS A 96 11.67 -11.62 27.45
C LYS A 96 11.02 -12.78 26.69
N LYS A 97 9.75 -12.65 26.31
CA LYS A 97 9.02 -13.71 25.61
C LYS A 97 9.54 -13.90 24.19
N ILE A 98 9.76 -12.79 23.47
CA ILE A 98 10.31 -12.83 22.10
C ILE A 98 11.72 -13.38 22.10
N ARG A 99 12.61 -12.90 22.99
CA ARG A 99 13.99 -13.38 23.05
C ARG A 99 14.09 -14.86 23.43
N LYS A 100 13.20 -15.36 24.30
CA LYS A 100 13.11 -16.80 24.59
C LYS A 100 12.72 -17.64 23.37
N LYS A 101 11.91 -17.09 22.47
CA LYS A 101 11.51 -17.77 21.23
C LYS A 101 12.59 -17.71 20.15
N LEU A 102 13.52 -16.76 20.22
CA LEU A 102 14.64 -16.60 19.30
C LEU A 102 15.85 -17.50 19.67
N LEU A 103 15.99 -17.83 20.96
CA LEU A 103 17.06 -18.67 21.50
C LEU A 103 16.67 -20.15 21.64
N GLY A 104 15.59 -20.57 20.97
CA GLY A 104 15.07 -21.94 20.98
C GLY A 104 15.43 -22.69 19.72
#